data_AF-A0AAV5X1A4-F1
#
_entry.id   AF-A0AAV5X1A4-F1
#
_cell.length_a   1.000
_cell.length_b   1.000
_cell.length_c   1.000
_cell.angle_alpha   90.00
_cell.angle_beta   90.00
_cell.angle_gamma   90.00
#
_symmetry.space_group_name_H-M   'P 1'
#
loop_
_entity.id
_entity.type
_entity.pdbx_description
1 polymer ?
#
loop_
_entity_poly.entity_id
_entity_poly.type
_entity_poly.pdbx_seq_one_letter_code
_entity_poly.pdbx_strand_id
1 'polypeptide(L)' 'VRSEVRGAAYWITFDNQKRKNAISNKMYDELCIAMDNANDHEETLITVITGDGEYCSSGNDFSPSENVG' A
#
# COMPACT_ATOMS: atom_id res chain seq x y z
N VAL A 1 4.68 -0.13 -2.31
CA VAL A 1 3.47 -0.93 -2.07
C VAL A 1 3.60 -2.23 -2.84
N ARG A 2 3.20 -3.36 -2.24
CA ARG A 2 3.18 -4.69 -2.90
C ARG A 2 1.74 -5.15 -3.03
N SER A 3 1.37 -5.74 -4.16
CA SER A 3 0.05 -6.33 -4.36
C SER A 3 0.10 -7.79 -4.78
N GLU A 4 -0.87 -8.59 -4.34
CA GLU A 4 -1.01 -10.01 -4.67
C GLU A 4 -2.46 -10.48 -4.51
N VAL A 5 -2.88 -11.52 -5.23
CA VAL A 5 -4.19 -12.15 -5.05
C VAL A 5 -4.03 -13.39 -4.16
N ARG A 6 -4.88 -13.51 -3.12
CA ARG A 6 -4.95 -14.69 -2.25
C ARG A 6 -6.39 -15.14 -2.10
N GLY A 7 -6.73 -16.24 -2.79
CA GLY A 7 -8.12 -16.69 -2.88
C GLY A 7 -8.99 -15.61 -3.52
N ALA A 8 -10.13 -15.30 -2.89
CA ALA A 8 -11.07 -14.28 -3.38
C ALA A 8 -10.70 -12.84 -2.97
N ALA A 9 -9.50 -12.60 -2.45
CA ALA A 9 -9.10 -11.28 -1.96
C ALA A 9 -7.88 -10.72 -2.73
N TYR A 10 -7.95 -9.44 -3.08
CA TYR A 10 -6.83 -8.65 -3.59
C TYR A 10 -6.12 -7.99 -2.41
N TRP A 11 -4.85 -8.30 -2.20
CA TRP A 11 -4.08 -7.80 -1.06
C TRP A 11 -3.16 -6.67 -1.52
N ILE A 12 -3.20 -5.55 -0.80
CA ILE A 12 -2.32 -4.41 -0.96
C ILE A 12 -1.58 -4.23 0.36
N THR A 13 -0.25 -4.36 0.33
CA THR A 13 0.60 -4.30 1.52
C THR A 13 1.55 -3.10 1.45
N PHE A 14 1.52 -2.24 2.47
CA PHE A 14 2.58 -1.27 2.70
C PHE A 14 3.85 -2.00 3.14
N ASP A 15 4.90 -1.92 2.31
CA ASP A 15 6.12 -2.71 2.45
C ASP A 15 7.33 -1.79 2.72
N ASN A 16 7.29 -1.11 3.88
CA ASN A 16 8.36 -0.25 4.35
C ASN A 16 8.54 -0.41 5.87
N GLN A 17 8.74 -1.66 6.31
CA GLN A 17 8.80 -2.01 7.74
C GLN A 17 9.83 -1.18 8.52
N LYS A 18 10.96 -0.87 7.89
CA LYS A 18 12.06 -0.06 8.48
C LYS A 18 11.58 1.33 8.93
N ARG A 19 10.48 1.81 8.37
CA ARG A 19 9.85 3.09 8.70
C ARG A 19 8.42 2.93 9.21
N LYS A 20 8.09 1.77 9.80
CA LYS A 20 6.74 1.44 10.28
C LYS A 20 5.68 1.69 9.22
N ASN A 21 6.02 1.41 7.95
CA ASN A 21 5.13 1.59 6.81
C ASN A 21 4.65 3.04 6.63
N ALA A 22 5.50 4.03 6.92
CA ALA A 22 5.27 5.42 6.53
C ALA A 22 5.07 5.55 5.02
N ILE A 23 4.07 6.31 4.61
CA ILE A 23 3.59 6.42 3.22
C ILE A 23 4.27 7.63 2.57
N SER A 24 5.18 7.37 1.63
CA SER A 24 5.78 8.38 0.75
C SER A 24 4.85 8.79 -0.39
N ASN A 25 5.18 9.88 -1.10
CA ASN A 25 4.44 10.29 -2.30
C ASN A 25 4.41 9.18 -3.36
N LYS A 26 5.55 8.52 -3.60
CA LYS A 26 5.62 7.36 -4.49
C LYS A 26 4.69 6.23 -4.06
N MET A 27 4.60 5.97 -2.75
CA MET A 27 3.70 4.94 -2.23
C MET A 27 2.23 5.31 -2.38
N TYR A 28 1.88 6.60 -2.33
CA TYR A 28 0.54 7.07 -2.69
C TYR A 28 0.21 6.77 -4.15
N ASP A 29 1.12 7.08 -5.08
CA ASP A 29 0.93 6.74 -6.51
C ASP A 29 0.76 5.23 -6.71
N GLU A 30 1.62 4.42 -6.07
CA GLU A 30 1.55 2.97 -6.13
C GLU A 30 0.26 2.41 -5.49
N LEU A 31 -0.26 3.05 -4.43
CA LEU A 31 -1.52 2.68 -3.80
C LEU A 31 -2.70 2.95 -4.75
N CYS A 32 -2.73 4.10 -5.41
CA CYS A 32 -3.75 4.42 -6.41
C CYS A 32 -3.76 3.38 -7.54
N ILE A 33 -2.59 3.08 -8.12
CA ILE A 33 -2.44 2.06 -9.16
C ILE A 33 -2.90 0.68 -8.64
N ALA A 34 -2.54 0.31 -7.41
CA ALA A 34 -2.96 -0.97 -6.85
C ALA A 34 -4.47 -1.05 -6.60
N MET A 35 -5.13 0.07 -6.26
CA MET A 35 -6.58 0.14 -6.11
C MET A 35 -7.30 0.07 -7.46
N ASP A 36 -6.78 0.73 -8.49
CA ASP A 36 -7.30 0.62 -9.87
C ASP A 36 -7.19 -0.84 -10.35
N ASN A 37 -6.03 -1.47 -10.15
CA ASN A 37 -5.83 -2.88 -10.50
C ASN A 37 -6.77 -3.81 -9.71
N ALA A 38 -7.06 -3.50 -8.44
CA ALA A 38 -8.01 -4.29 -7.65
C ALA A 38 -9.45 -4.14 -8.17
N ASN A 39 -9.84 -2.94 -8.61
CA ASN A 39 -11.14 -2.67 -9.22
C ASN A 39 -11.32 -3.46 -10.54
N ASP A 40 -10.25 -3.56 -11.33
CA ASP A 40 -10.27 -4.25 -12.62
C ASP A 40 -10.13 -5.77 -12.48
N HIS A 41 -9.84 -6.29 -11.28
CA HIS A 41 -9.65 -7.72 -11.03
C HIS A 41 -10.97 -8.42 -10.65
N GLU A 42 -11.82 -8.68 -11.65
CA GLU A 42 -13.19 -9.22 -11.51
C GLU A 42 -13.32 -10.50 -10.66
N GLU A 43 -12.27 -11.32 -10.57
CA GLU A 43 -12.29 -12.56 -9.79
C GLU A 43 -12.18 -12.35 -8.27
N THR A 44 -11.76 -11.17 -7.84
CA THR A 44 -11.65 -10.85 -6.41
C THR A 44 -12.90 -10.16 -5.88
N LEU A 45 -13.32 -10.51 -4.67
CA LEU A 45 -14.54 -10.02 -4.04
C LEU A 45 -14.26 -8.93 -3.00
N ILE A 46 -13.04 -8.89 -2.47
CA ILE A 46 -12.63 -8.01 -1.37
C ILE A 46 -11.22 -7.52 -1.61
N THR A 47 -10.98 -6.23 -1.36
CA THR A 47 -9.61 -5.67 -1.29
C THR A 47 -9.20 -5.51 0.16
N VAL A 48 -8.05 -6.09 0.52
CA VAL A 48 -7.44 -5.98 1.85
C VAL A 48 -6.26 -5.03 1.77
N ILE A 49 -6.26 -3.98 2.58
CA ILE A 49 -5.13 -3.07 2.74
C ILE A 49 -4.52 -3.30 4.12
N THR A 50 -3.22 -3.60 4.18
CA THR A 50 -2.49 -3.85 5.43
C THR A 50 -1.04 -3.38 5.34
N GLY A 51 -0.31 -3.44 6.44
CA GLY A 51 1.15 -3.24 6.47
C GLY A 51 1.91 -4.55 6.63
N ASP A 52 3.14 -4.58 6.15
CA ASP A 52 4.08 -5.66 6.43
C ASP A 52 4.70 -5.51 7.83
N GLY A 53 5.02 -6.63 8.47
CA GLY A 53 5.58 -6.64 9.83
C GLY A 53 4.57 -6.28 10.95
N GLU A 54 5.05 -5.59 11.99
CA GLU A 54 4.31 -5.38 13.25
C GLU A 54 3.22 -4.29 13.17
N TYR A 55 3.31 -3.37 12.21
CA TYR A 55 2.42 -2.19 12.13
C TYR A 55 1.73 -2.09 10.77
N CYS A 56 0.47 -1.66 10.74
CA CYS A 56 -0.20 -1.34 9.48
C CYS A 56 0.46 -0.15 8.78
N SER A 57 0.46 1.03 9.41
CA SER A 57 1.19 2.22 8.95
C SER A 57 1.33 3.23 10.09
N SER A 58 2.40 4.02 10.06
CA SER A 58 2.57 5.21 10.89
C SER A 58 2.04 6.50 10.24
N GLY A 59 1.33 6.41 9.11
CA GLY A 59 0.80 7.56 8.37
C GLY A 59 1.78 8.13 7.35
N ASN A 60 1.68 9.43 7.09
CA ASN A 60 2.50 10.12 6.08
C ASN A 60 3.99 10.13 6.44
N ASP A 61 4.80 10.04 5.40
CA ASP A 61 6.22 10.26 5.51
C ASP A 61 6.55 11.76 5.51
N PHE A 62 6.83 12.31 6.69
CA PHE A 62 7.26 13.70 6.85
C PHE A 62 8.78 13.91 6.78
N SER A 63 9.53 12.95 6.22
CA SER A 63 10.98 13.11 6.04
C SER A 63 11.29 14.26 5.06
N PRO A 64 12.46 14.92 5.16
CA PRO A 64 12.81 16.02 4.29
C PRO A 64 12.69 15.67 2.80
N SER A 65 13.11 14.47 2.39
CA SER A 65 13.03 14.00 0.99
C SER A 65 11.60 13.93 0.42
N GLU A 66 10.59 13.83 1.26
CA GLU A 66 9.18 13.76 0.85
C GLU A 66 8.46 15.12 0.89
N ASN A 67 9.11 16.16 1.43
CA ASN A 67 8.54 17.48 1.63
C ASN A 67 9.29 18.59 0.89
N VAL A 68 10.22 18.23 0.00
CA VAL A 68 10.82 19.19 -0.94
C VAL A 68 9.92 19.24 -2.18
N GLY A 69 9.18 20.34 -2.31
CA GLY A 69 8.48 20.70 -3.55
C GLY A 69 9.44 21.25 -4.60
#